data_AF-A0AAX2H108-F1
#
_entry.id   AF-A0AAX2H108-F1
#
_cell.length_a   1.000
_cell.length_b   1.000
_cell.length_c   1.000
_cell.angle_alpha   90.00
_cell.angle_beta   90.00
_cell.angle_gamma   90.00
#
_symmetry.space_group_name_H-M   'P 1'
#
loop_
_entity.id
_entity.type
_entity.pdbx_description
1 polymer ?
#
loop_
_entity_poly.entity_id
_entity_poly.type
_entity_poly.pdbx_seq_one_letter_code
_entity_poly.pdbx_strand_id
1 'polypeptide(L)'
;MKKYFLMCFVAAAAMVGCSTEADDGVGLKPSGNSESNFYFRNGARHTITIEERQSREVTIENISDNFEAKEDANGGITAVKATQPTRLIINAYREGTYPITLTDGANTAQLIVNVTPRDTGWHNGVYTIKDIDGDLTEENSTGYVEFETEQGFTSYDYKSIQPQSAQDRISVSVSGGMVRVTAQNHYDEGTPITFTLKNDDGETRTVKVERVTKFWAVSQYSQPGDMVYGLSNPKYITQNSFDKRATPPKMPWKAKYLRGYYGTGNPNTSSDVEYDIAGNKKITKVDLNNVEVIMQNYSWSSDGGRYSRGYGFWDCTNLKEVIAKNLKRIESVSAFGNTKLTKLELPAIVNIPQSTFYGSPITVLSLGKNLVSLSPGALDGMNGLQELRLAVVNPSQLTYFYEAGSTNGGFLSSPTSARLLVPSAALAEYNSRYPWLNKTFKGGVQGF
;
A
#
# COMPACT_ATOMS: atom_id res chain seq x y z
N MET A 1 -5.12 -8.01 -2.84
CA MET A 1 -4.52 -9.34 -2.59
C MET A 1 -4.23 -9.43 -1.11
N LYS A 2 -4.90 -10.36 -0.44
CA LYS A 2 -4.73 -10.68 0.98
C LYS A 2 -3.23 -10.88 1.26
N LYS A 3 -2.63 -10.07 2.14
CA LYS A 3 -1.28 -10.34 2.62
C LYS A 3 -1.41 -11.40 3.71
N TYR A 4 -1.17 -12.64 3.28
CA TYR A 4 -0.92 -13.76 4.14
C TYR A 4 0.23 -13.41 5.08
N PHE A 5 -0.03 -13.62 6.37
CA PHE A 5 0.98 -13.68 7.41
C PHE A 5 1.93 -14.82 7.04
N LEU A 6 3.15 -14.48 6.60
CA LEU A 6 4.18 -15.47 6.30
C LEU A 6 4.80 -15.89 7.63
N MET A 7 4.37 -17.05 8.11
CA MET A 7 4.95 -17.75 9.25
C MET A 7 6.33 -18.27 8.79
N CYS A 8 7.39 -17.53 9.08
CA CYS A 8 8.76 -17.97 8.83
C CYS A 8 9.10 -19.10 9.81
N PHE A 9 9.08 -20.34 9.32
CA PHE A 9 9.77 -21.45 9.98
C PHE A 9 11.28 -21.24 9.85
N VAL A 10 11.92 -20.81 10.94
CA VAL A 10 13.38 -20.86 11.06
C VAL A 10 13.76 -22.31 11.39
N ALA A 11 14.26 -23.05 10.40
CA ALA A 11 14.88 -24.33 10.62
C ALA A 11 16.29 -24.10 11.22
N ALA A 12 16.40 -24.13 12.54
CA ALA A 12 17.69 -24.21 13.23
C ALA A 12 18.12 -25.68 13.32
N ALA A 13 19.08 -26.07 12.49
CA ALA A 13 19.77 -27.34 12.61
C ALA A 13 20.74 -27.27 13.80
N ALA A 14 20.44 -27.97 14.88
CA ALA A 14 21.40 -28.28 15.94
C ALA A 14 21.42 -29.80 16.12
N MET A 15 22.47 -30.43 15.57
CA MET A 15 22.84 -31.79 15.92
C MET A 15 23.42 -31.78 17.33
N VAL A 16 22.74 -32.40 18.28
CA VAL A 16 23.33 -32.85 19.54
C VAL A 16 22.83 -34.27 19.77
N GLY A 17 23.75 -35.22 19.62
CA GLY A 17 23.49 -36.64 19.85
C GLY A 17 23.21 -36.89 21.33
N CYS A 18 22.20 -37.72 21.59
CA CYS A 18 22.13 -38.48 22.82
C CYS A 18 21.51 -39.85 22.54
N SER A 19 22.08 -40.83 23.24
CA SER A 19 21.99 -42.28 23.12
C SER A 19 20.58 -42.86 22.92
N THR A 20 20.48 -43.80 21.98
CA THR A 20 19.32 -44.68 21.80
C THR A 20 19.30 -45.75 22.88
N GLU A 21 18.23 -45.81 23.66
CA GLU A 21 17.86 -46.99 24.46
C GLU A 21 16.72 -47.75 23.77
N ALA A 22 16.67 -49.05 24.06
CA ALA A 22 16.10 -50.14 23.27
C ALA A 22 14.58 -50.02 22.95
N ASP A 23 14.24 -50.47 21.74
CA ASP A 23 12.92 -50.56 21.13
C ASP A 23 12.30 -51.95 21.40
N ASP A 24 11.14 -52.01 22.03
CA ASP A 24 10.40 -53.25 22.32
C ASP A 24 9.30 -53.58 21.29
N GLY A 25 9.27 -52.87 20.16
CA GLY A 25 8.68 -53.38 18.90
C GLY A 25 7.16 -53.41 18.83
N VAL A 26 6.42 -52.81 19.76
CA VAL A 26 4.94 -52.70 19.68
C VAL A 26 4.43 -51.36 20.22
N GLY A 27 4.69 -50.28 19.48
CA GLY A 27 4.09 -48.97 19.74
C GLY A 27 4.49 -47.94 18.69
N LEU A 28 3.60 -46.99 18.38
CA LEU A 28 4.01 -45.78 17.66
C LEU A 28 5.13 -45.10 18.45
N LYS A 29 6.29 -44.89 17.82
CA LYS A 29 7.43 -44.23 18.45
C LYS A 29 6.97 -42.88 19.04
N PRO A 30 7.27 -42.58 20.32
CA PRO A 30 7.01 -41.28 20.90
C PRO A 30 7.46 -40.16 19.97
N SER A 31 6.64 -39.12 19.79
CA SER A 31 7.16 -37.97 19.07
C SER A 31 8.23 -37.31 19.95
N GLY A 32 9.36 -36.95 19.36
CA GLY A 32 10.46 -36.36 20.11
C GLY A 32 10.02 -35.08 20.81
N ASN A 33 10.66 -34.75 21.94
CA ASN A 33 10.48 -33.44 22.56
C ASN A 33 10.85 -32.34 21.57
N SER A 34 10.04 -31.29 21.51
CA SER A 34 10.22 -30.17 20.60
C SER A 34 9.71 -28.88 21.24
N GLU A 35 9.81 -27.79 20.50
CA GLU A 35 9.28 -26.49 20.88
C GLU A 35 7.74 -26.48 21.08
N SER A 36 7.01 -27.50 20.60
CA SER A 36 5.54 -27.62 20.72
C SER A 36 5.06 -28.98 21.24
N ASN A 37 5.98 -29.87 21.63
CA ASN A 37 5.66 -31.21 22.13
C ASN A 37 6.55 -31.59 23.31
N PHE A 38 5.95 -32.17 24.35
CA PHE A 38 6.67 -32.72 25.49
C PHE A 38 6.16 -34.11 25.84
N TYR A 39 7.04 -35.10 25.74
CA TYR A 39 6.76 -36.46 26.14
C TYR A 39 6.98 -36.63 27.66
N PHE A 40 5.89 -36.83 28.39
CA PHE A 40 5.91 -36.98 29.83
C PHE A 40 6.44 -38.37 30.24
N ARG A 41 7.45 -38.36 31.11
CA ARG A 41 7.94 -39.54 31.85
C ARG A 41 8.53 -39.07 33.19
N ASN A 42 8.57 -39.95 34.19
CA ASN A 42 9.07 -39.58 35.51
C ASN A 42 10.52 -39.06 35.42
N GLY A 43 10.79 -37.89 36.02
CA GLY A 43 12.07 -37.20 35.96
C GLY A 43 12.39 -36.52 34.63
N ALA A 44 11.48 -36.50 33.64
CA ALA A 44 11.72 -35.83 32.37
C ALA A 44 11.94 -34.34 32.56
N ARG A 45 12.87 -33.78 31.79
CA ARG A 45 13.10 -32.34 31.70
C ARG A 45 13.22 -31.94 30.24
N HIS A 46 12.51 -30.89 29.86
CA HIS A 46 12.58 -30.32 28.52
C HIS A 46 12.50 -28.80 28.57
N THR A 47 13.12 -28.13 27.61
CA THR A 47 13.14 -26.67 27.52
C THR A 47 12.47 -26.23 26.23
N ILE A 48 11.60 -25.22 26.33
CA ILE A 48 11.02 -24.52 25.20
C ILE A 48 11.33 -23.03 25.30
N THR A 49 11.21 -22.33 24.18
CA THR A 49 11.45 -20.90 24.08
C THR A 49 10.19 -20.18 23.63
N ILE A 50 9.80 -19.12 24.34
CA ILE A 50 8.67 -18.26 23.98
C ILE A 50 9.17 -16.82 24.01
N GLU A 51 8.81 -16.00 23.01
CA GLU A 51 9.13 -14.58 23.08
C GLU A 51 8.17 -13.85 24.04
N GLU A 52 8.64 -12.83 24.75
CA GLU A 52 7.82 -12.01 25.64
C GLU A 52 6.54 -11.51 24.94
N ARG A 53 5.39 -11.60 25.63
CA ARG A 53 4.04 -11.28 25.13
C ARG A 53 3.52 -12.19 24.01
N GLN A 54 4.16 -13.32 23.76
CA GLN A 54 3.61 -14.38 22.92
C GLN A 54 2.97 -15.48 23.79
N SER A 55 2.09 -16.24 23.14
CA SER A 55 1.52 -17.45 23.70
C SER A 55 1.99 -18.66 22.91
N ARG A 56 2.08 -19.81 23.57
CA ARG A 56 2.42 -21.07 22.93
C ARG A 56 1.57 -22.22 23.43
N GLU A 57 1.12 -23.05 22.50
CA GLU A 57 0.50 -24.32 22.80
C GLU A 57 1.54 -25.44 22.76
N VAL A 58 1.60 -26.25 23.82
CA VAL A 58 2.49 -27.41 23.95
C VAL A 58 1.64 -28.65 24.19
N THR A 59 1.73 -29.61 23.27
CA THR A 59 1.10 -30.92 23.45
C THR A 59 1.91 -31.71 24.48
N ILE A 60 1.23 -32.33 25.44
CA ILE A 60 1.85 -33.19 26.45
C ILE A 60 1.46 -34.63 26.14
N GLU A 61 2.41 -35.42 25.67
CA GLU A 61 2.22 -36.84 25.35
C GLU A 61 2.48 -37.71 26.58
N ASN A 62 1.86 -38.90 26.61
CA ASN A 62 2.03 -39.90 27.67
C ASN A 62 1.70 -39.39 29.08
N ILE A 63 0.64 -38.57 29.18
CA ILE A 63 0.13 -38.04 30.44
C ILE A 63 -1.39 -38.23 30.50
N SER A 64 -1.95 -38.45 31.70
CA SER A 64 -3.39 -38.58 31.88
C SER A 64 -4.10 -37.23 31.78
N ASP A 65 -5.41 -37.26 31.51
CA ASP A 65 -6.26 -36.05 31.55
C ASP A 65 -6.38 -35.43 32.95
N ASN A 66 -5.92 -36.11 34.01
CA ASN A 66 -6.01 -35.67 35.41
C ASN A 66 -4.72 -35.03 35.93
N PHE A 67 -3.70 -34.84 35.09
CA PHE A 67 -2.43 -34.24 35.52
C PHE A 67 -2.57 -32.83 36.10
N GLU A 68 -1.67 -32.48 37.00
CA GLU A 68 -1.50 -31.14 37.55
C GLU A 68 -0.32 -30.43 36.86
N ALA A 69 -0.47 -29.13 36.61
CA ALA A 69 0.61 -28.25 36.17
C ALA A 69 0.78 -27.12 37.19
N LYS A 70 1.93 -27.08 37.85
CA LYS A 70 2.27 -26.04 38.82
C LYS A 70 3.42 -25.20 38.29
N GLU A 71 3.13 -23.94 37.99
CA GLU A 71 4.14 -22.96 37.61
C GLU A 71 4.82 -22.34 38.83
N ASP A 72 6.14 -22.14 38.74
CA ASP A 72 6.90 -21.30 39.67
C ASP A 72 7.35 -20.03 38.91
N ALA A 73 6.36 -19.20 38.59
CA ALA A 73 6.49 -18.18 37.56
C ALA A 73 6.69 -16.75 38.10
N ASN A 74 6.33 -16.47 39.36
CA ASN A 74 6.29 -15.10 39.91
C ASN A 74 5.65 -14.06 38.96
N GLY A 75 4.63 -14.47 38.19
CA GLY A 75 3.93 -13.63 37.21
C GLY A 75 4.61 -13.48 35.84
N GLY A 76 5.75 -14.15 35.60
CA GLY A 76 6.46 -14.10 34.31
C GLY A 76 5.84 -14.96 33.21
N ILE A 77 5.11 -16.01 33.58
CA ILE A 77 4.28 -16.83 32.68
C ILE A 77 2.94 -17.16 33.34
N THR A 78 1.96 -17.57 32.54
CA THR A 78 0.82 -18.38 32.99
C THR A 78 0.71 -19.65 32.15
N ALA A 79 0.32 -20.77 32.75
CA ALA A 79 0.07 -22.03 32.06
C ALA A 79 -1.37 -22.51 32.29
N VAL A 80 -2.14 -22.57 31.20
CA VAL A 80 -3.54 -23.02 31.22
C VAL A 80 -3.65 -24.41 30.62
N LYS A 81 -4.21 -25.35 31.38
CA LYS A 81 -4.52 -26.70 30.90
C LYS A 81 -5.70 -26.67 29.93
N ALA A 82 -5.55 -27.34 28.80
CA ALA A 82 -6.66 -27.66 27.91
C ALA A 82 -6.67 -29.16 27.62
N THR A 83 -7.88 -29.73 27.56
CA THR A 83 -8.11 -31.16 27.33
C THR A 83 -8.64 -31.38 25.92
N GLN A 84 -8.19 -32.48 25.28
CA GLN A 84 -8.47 -32.90 23.89
C GLN A 84 -7.78 -32.11 22.76
N PRO A 85 -6.53 -32.45 22.36
CA PRO A 85 -5.57 -33.32 23.07
C PRO A 85 -5.02 -32.62 24.32
N THR A 86 -4.39 -33.39 25.22
CA THR A 86 -3.81 -32.89 26.48
C THR A 86 -2.68 -31.90 26.19
N ARG A 87 -2.89 -30.64 26.57
CA ARG A 87 -1.98 -29.55 26.22
C ARG A 87 -1.91 -28.46 27.28
N LEU A 88 -0.84 -27.69 27.21
CA LEU A 88 -0.66 -26.45 27.98
C LEU A 88 -0.61 -25.26 27.03
N ILE A 89 -1.43 -24.25 27.32
CA ILE A 89 -1.37 -22.94 26.70
C ILE A 89 -0.56 -22.05 27.64
N ILE A 90 0.65 -21.71 27.24
CA ILE A 90 1.61 -20.95 28.04
C ILE A 90 1.65 -19.52 27.50
N ASN A 91 1.29 -18.54 28.33
CA ASN A 91 1.41 -17.12 28.00
C ASN A 91 2.68 -16.56 28.66
N ALA A 92 3.54 -15.92 27.88
CA ALA A 92 4.76 -15.30 28.38
C ALA A 92 4.57 -13.80 28.60
N TYR A 93 4.99 -13.29 29.75
CA TYR A 93 4.81 -11.87 30.12
C TYR A 93 6.11 -11.13 30.38
N ARG A 94 7.13 -11.83 30.89
CA ARG A 94 8.40 -11.22 31.29
C ARG A 94 9.55 -12.14 30.90
N GLU A 95 10.67 -11.55 30.48
CA GLU A 95 11.91 -12.28 30.25
C GLU A 95 12.36 -13.06 31.51
N GLY A 96 12.80 -14.30 31.29
CA GLY A 96 13.32 -15.16 32.34
C GLY A 96 13.21 -16.64 32.01
N THR A 97 13.58 -17.48 32.97
CA THR A 97 13.42 -18.94 32.89
C THR A 97 12.44 -19.39 33.96
N TYR A 98 11.35 -20.02 33.54
CA TYR A 98 10.24 -20.40 34.41
C TYR A 98 9.95 -21.90 34.31
N PRO A 99 10.15 -22.67 35.40
CA PRO A 99 9.79 -24.08 35.41
C PRO A 99 8.27 -24.27 35.61
N ILE A 100 7.70 -25.20 34.87
CA ILE A 100 6.37 -25.78 35.10
C ILE A 100 6.58 -27.23 35.54
N THR A 101 6.15 -27.53 36.76
CA THR A 101 6.14 -28.89 37.29
C THR A 101 4.87 -29.60 36.84
N LEU A 102 5.00 -30.68 36.07
CA LEU A 102 3.90 -31.56 35.69
C LEU A 102 3.87 -32.76 36.63
N THR A 103 2.69 -33.08 37.18
CA THR A 103 2.51 -34.22 38.09
C THR A 103 1.35 -35.08 37.59
N ASP A 104 1.58 -36.39 37.47
CA ASP A 104 0.55 -37.37 37.13
C ASP A 104 0.72 -38.62 38.01
N GLY A 105 -0.13 -38.76 39.02
CA GLY A 105 0.04 -39.75 40.09
C GLY A 105 1.34 -39.54 40.87
N ALA A 106 2.21 -40.56 40.90
CA ALA A 106 3.52 -40.50 41.55
C ALA A 106 4.65 -39.97 40.64
N ASN A 107 4.36 -39.77 39.35
CA ASN A 107 5.35 -39.34 38.37
C ASN A 107 5.39 -37.82 38.29
N THR A 108 6.59 -37.26 38.15
CA THR A 108 6.79 -35.82 37.99
C THR A 108 7.71 -35.51 36.82
N ALA A 109 7.52 -34.37 36.16
CA ALA A 109 8.36 -33.88 35.08
C ALA A 109 8.47 -32.34 35.12
N GLN A 110 9.49 -31.79 34.45
CA GLN A 110 9.76 -30.36 34.39
C GLN A 110 9.75 -29.86 32.95
N LEU A 111 8.83 -28.95 32.64
CA LEU A 111 8.86 -28.17 31.40
C LEU A 111 9.44 -26.79 31.71
N ILE A 112 10.63 -26.51 31.22
CA ILE A 112 11.35 -25.25 31.43
C ILE A 112 10.97 -24.29 30.29
N VAL A 113 10.36 -23.17 30.64
CA VAL A 113 9.98 -22.12 29.69
C VAL A 113 11.02 -21.01 29.74
N ASN A 114 11.82 -20.87 28.69
CA ASN A 114 12.69 -19.72 28.50
C ASN A 114 11.91 -18.63 27.77
N VAL A 115 11.63 -17.53 28.45
CA VAL A 115 11.04 -16.34 27.85
C VAL A 115 12.16 -15.44 27.36
N THR A 116 12.29 -15.28 26.05
CA THR A 116 13.25 -14.35 25.44
C THR A 116 12.66 -12.95 25.34
N PRO A 117 13.47 -11.89 25.49
CA PRO A 117 12.99 -10.53 25.27
C PRO A 117 12.54 -10.37 23.82
N ARG A 118 11.42 -9.65 23.62
CA ARG A 118 10.93 -9.33 22.29
C ARG A 118 11.72 -8.20 21.66
N ASP A 119 11.79 -8.18 20.33
CA ASP A 119 12.30 -7.01 19.61
C ASP A 119 11.31 -5.84 19.70
N THR A 120 11.67 -4.82 20.48
CA THR A 120 10.88 -3.59 20.63
C THR A 120 11.13 -2.59 19.50
N GLY A 121 12.04 -2.88 18.57
CA GLY A 121 12.52 -1.98 17.52
C GLY A 121 13.62 -1.02 17.98
N TRP A 122 14.00 -1.06 19.26
CA TRP A 122 15.11 -0.30 19.81
C TRP A 122 16.42 -1.09 19.66
N HIS A 123 17.41 -0.46 19.02
CA HIS A 123 18.75 -1.03 18.88
C HIS A 123 19.79 0.02 19.21
N ASN A 124 20.67 -0.27 20.17
CA ASN A 124 21.72 0.64 20.63
C ASN A 124 21.18 2.04 20.98
N GLY A 125 20.01 2.08 21.62
CA GLY A 125 19.33 3.31 22.03
C GLY A 125 18.68 4.11 20.90
N VAL A 126 18.52 3.51 19.70
CA VAL A 126 17.90 4.14 18.54
C VAL A 126 16.66 3.36 18.08
N TYR A 127 15.55 4.06 17.87
CA TYR A 127 14.37 3.54 17.19
C TYR A 127 14.25 4.17 15.80
N THR A 128 14.11 3.36 14.74
CA THR A 128 14.05 3.87 13.36
C THR A 128 12.67 3.68 12.74
N ILE A 129 12.01 4.79 12.43
CA ILE A 129 10.82 4.86 11.59
C ILE A 129 11.26 5.04 10.14
N LYS A 130 11.06 4.01 9.31
CA LYS A 130 11.44 4.04 7.89
C LYS A 130 10.57 4.99 7.06
N ASP A 131 9.27 5.02 7.34
CA ASP A 131 8.32 5.88 6.64
C ASP A 131 7.06 6.06 7.49
N ILE A 132 6.52 7.28 7.50
CA ILE A 132 5.18 7.55 8.01
C ILE A 132 4.28 7.84 6.81
N ASP A 133 3.30 6.97 6.56
CA ASP A 133 2.31 7.14 5.48
C ASP A 133 1.27 8.20 5.86
N GLY A 134 1.63 9.48 5.67
CA GLY A 134 0.77 10.63 5.90
C GLY A 134 -0.27 10.90 4.81
N ASP A 135 -0.22 10.16 3.69
CA ASP A 135 -1.23 10.17 2.61
C ASP A 135 -2.33 9.13 2.86
N LEU A 136 -2.19 8.24 3.85
CA LEU A 136 -3.19 7.22 4.17
C LEU A 136 -3.52 6.32 2.96
N THR A 137 -2.48 5.78 2.32
CA THR A 137 -2.58 5.10 1.02
C THR A 137 -3.21 3.70 1.07
N GLU A 138 -3.35 3.13 2.27
CA GLU A 138 -3.98 1.84 2.52
C GLU A 138 -5.13 1.96 3.54
N GLU A 139 -6.03 0.97 3.54
CA GLU A 139 -7.26 0.96 4.37
C GLU A 139 -6.99 1.19 5.86
N ASN A 140 -5.91 0.58 6.36
CA ASN A 140 -5.50 0.64 7.76
C ASN A 140 -4.36 1.62 8.02
N SER A 141 -3.99 2.46 7.04
CA SER A 141 -3.00 3.52 7.28
C SER A 141 -3.56 4.52 8.29
N THR A 142 -2.74 4.92 9.25
CA THR A 142 -3.14 5.76 10.38
C THR A 142 -2.60 7.19 10.30
N GLY A 143 -1.59 7.44 9.45
CA GLY A 143 -0.90 8.73 9.38
C GLY A 143 0.10 8.95 10.50
N TYR A 144 0.33 7.94 11.35
CA TYR A 144 1.29 7.95 12.43
C TYR A 144 1.96 6.59 12.61
N VAL A 145 3.12 6.59 13.25
CA VAL A 145 3.75 5.38 13.78
C VAL A 145 3.70 5.44 15.29
N GLU A 146 3.32 4.33 15.91
CA GLU A 146 3.22 4.18 17.35
C GLU A 146 4.10 3.02 17.81
N PHE A 147 4.85 3.22 18.88
CA PHE A 147 5.80 2.22 19.40
C PHE A 147 6.05 2.43 20.89
N GLU A 148 6.52 1.38 21.55
CA GLU A 148 6.79 1.40 22.98
C GLU A 148 8.10 2.14 23.28
N THR A 149 8.11 2.91 24.37
CA THR A 149 9.33 3.49 24.92
C THR A 149 10.21 2.38 25.51
N GLU A 150 11.53 2.56 25.48
CA GLU A 150 12.40 1.78 26.36
C GLU A 150 12.05 2.07 27.84
N GLN A 151 12.19 1.08 28.72
CA GLN A 151 11.77 1.19 30.11
C GLN A 151 12.40 2.42 30.80
N GLY A 152 11.56 3.27 31.41
CA GLY A 152 11.99 4.51 32.08
C GLY A 152 12.10 5.75 31.19
N PHE A 153 12.06 5.62 29.85
CA PHE A 153 12.15 6.75 28.91
C PHE A 153 10.77 7.36 28.61
N THR A 154 10.19 8.03 29.59
CA THR A 154 8.79 8.48 29.56
C THR A 154 8.59 9.92 29.08
N SER A 155 9.65 10.70 28.90
CA SER A 155 9.55 12.13 28.54
C SER A 155 10.14 12.43 27.16
N TYR A 156 9.52 13.39 26.45
CA TYR A 156 9.94 13.86 25.12
C TYR A 156 10.49 15.28 25.20
N ASP A 157 11.70 15.50 24.67
CA ASP A 157 12.27 16.84 24.54
C ASP A 157 11.79 17.50 23.24
N TYR A 158 10.76 18.34 23.33
CA TYR A 158 10.17 18.98 22.14
C TYR A 158 11.12 19.92 21.38
N LYS A 159 12.23 20.35 21.99
CA LYS A 159 13.24 21.19 21.33
C LYS A 159 14.31 20.37 20.61
N SER A 160 14.32 19.06 20.79
CA SER A 160 15.35 18.16 20.26
C SER A 160 15.18 17.80 18.78
N ILE A 161 14.05 18.14 18.14
CA ILE A 161 13.84 17.81 16.73
C ILE A 161 14.91 18.47 15.86
N GLN A 162 15.67 17.65 15.14
CA GLN A 162 16.63 18.05 14.11
C GLN A 162 16.35 17.34 12.78
N PRO A 163 16.66 17.95 11.63
CA PRO A 163 17.06 19.35 11.49
C PRO A 163 15.92 20.30 11.90
N GLN A 164 16.26 21.47 12.45
CA GLN A 164 15.29 22.48 12.88
C GLN A 164 14.28 22.87 11.77
N SER A 165 14.68 22.80 10.50
CA SER A 165 13.84 23.06 9.33
C SER A 165 12.72 22.03 9.10
N ALA A 166 12.79 20.87 9.77
CA ALA A 166 11.84 19.77 9.63
C ALA A 166 10.85 19.67 10.81
N GLN A 167 10.84 20.63 11.74
CA GLN A 167 9.98 20.57 12.92
C GLN A 167 8.48 20.54 12.62
N ASP A 168 8.06 21.14 11.52
CA ASP A 168 6.67 21.14 11.06
C ASP A 168 6.33 19.91 10.18
N ARG A 169 7.24 18.94 10.05
CA ARG A 169 7.03 17.70 9.28
C ARG A 169 6.36 16.62 10.11
N ILE A 170 6.57 16.62 11.41
CA ILE A 170 6.01 15.64 12.35
C ILE A 170 5.47 16.31 13.61
N SER A 171 4.57 15.63 14.30
CA SER A 171 4.26 15.90 15.69
C SER A 171 4.50 14.65 16.53
N VAL A 172 4.95 14.84 17.78
CA VAL A 172 5.30 13.75 18.70
C VAL A 172 4.50 13.89 19.97
N SER A 173 3.93 12.78 20.44
CA SER A 173 3.29 12.67 21.76
C SER A 173 3.75 11.41 22.47
N VAL A 174 3.92 11.50 23.79
CA VAL A 174 4.29 10.35 24.64
C VAL A 174 3.22 10.20 25.73
N SER A 175 2.66 9.00 25.86
CA SER A 175 1.64 8.70 26.87
C SER A 175 1.63 7.20 27.19
N GLY A 176 1.57 6.84 28.48
CA GLY A 176 1.44 5.44 28.91
C GLY A 176 2.54 4.50 28.42
N GLY A 177 3.78 5.00 28.26
CA GLY A 177 4.89 4.22 27.71
C GLY A 177 4.84 4.02 26.19
N MET A 178 3.96 4.75 25.49
CA MET A 178 3.87 4.75 24.04
C MET A 178 4.32 6.09 23.47
N VAL A 179 5.07 6.05 22.39
CA VAL A 179 5.39 7.21 21.55
C VAL A 179 4.55 7.13 20.29
N ARG A 180 3.89 8.24 19.94
CA ARG A 180 3.21 8.41 18.66
C ARG A 180 3.86 9.54 17.88
N VAL A 181 4.27 9.25 16.65
CA VAL A 181 4.84 10.21 15.70
C VAL A 181 3.90 10.34 14.51
N THR A 182 3.30 11.52 14.34
CA THR A 182 2.27 11.79 13.32
C THR A 182 2.82 12.62 12.18
N ALA A 183 2.50 12.25 10.95
CA ALA A 183 2.87 12.98 9.74
C ALA A 183 2.10 14.31 9.62
N GLN A 184 2.83 15.43 9.52
CA GLN A 184 2.27 16.76 9.32
C GLN A 184 2.51 17.28 7.90
N ASN A 185 3.73 17.13 7.38
CA ASN A 185 4.12 17.57 6.04
C ASN A 185 5.12 16.58 5.42
N HIS A 186 5.18 16.57 4.08
CA HIS A 186 6.08 15.70 3.33
C HIS A 186 7.55 15.93 3.69
N TYR A 187 8.28 14.85 4.00
CA TYR A 187 9.71 14.86 4.28
C TYR A 187 10.40 13.68 3.63
N ASP A 188 11.38 13.91 2.77
CA ASP A 188 12.11 12.86 2.10
C ASP A 188 13.58 13.22 1.84
N GLU A 189 14.12 14.14 2.61
CA GLU A 189 15.51 14.58 2.49
C GLU A 189 16.50 13.45 2.86
N GLY A 190 17.77 13.61 2.46
CA GLY A 190 18.80 12.61 2.75
C GLY A 190 19.19 12.53 4.24
N THR A 191 18.97 13.62 4.98
CA THR A 191 19.16 13.66 6.43
C THR A 191 17.88 13.23 7.13
N PRO A 192 17.89 12.21 7.99
CA PRO A 192 16.71 11.82 8.77
C PRO A 192 16.30 12.88 9.79
N ILE A 193 15.00 12.94 10.12
CA ILE A 193 14.55 13.71 11.29
C ILE A 193 14.92 12.91 12.54
N THR A 194 15.49 13.55 13.55
CA THR A 194 15.81 12.92 14.83
C THR A 194 15.19 13.70 15.98
N PHE A 195 14.74 13.01 17.01
CA PHE A 195 14.36 13.63 18.29
C PHE A 195 14.69 12.71 19.47
N THR A 196 14.63 13.28 20.67
CA THR A 196 15.15 12.65 21.88
C THR A 196 14.06 12.36 22.89
N LEU A 197 14.09 11.15 23.45
CA LEU A 197 13.37 10.76 24.66
C LEU A 197 14.33 10.79 25.85
N LYS A 198 13.83 11.12 27.04
CA LYS A 198 14.60 11.19 28.28
C LYS A 198 13.95 10.37 29.39
N ASN A 199 14.80 9.78 30.23
CA ASN A 199 14.40 9.22 31.51
C ASN A 199 14.60 10.25 32.65
N ASP A 200 14.22 9.87 33.87
CA ASP A 200 14.31 10.73 35.06
C ASP A 200 15.76 11.08 35.44
N ASP A 201 16.71 10.24 35.07
CA ASP A 201 18.16 10.44 35.30
C ASP A 201 18.83 11.33 34.23
N GLY A 202 18.07 11.76 33.21
CA GLY A 202 18.57 12.61 32.12
C GLY A 202 19.32 11.87 31.01
N GLU A 203 19.34 10.53 31.03
CA GLU A 203 19.81 9.74 29.91
C GLU A 203 18.90 9.93 28.69
N THR A 204 19.42 9.65 27.50
CA THR A 204 18.72 9.93 26.26
C THR A 204 18.59 8.69 25.37
N ARG A 205 17.52 8.69 24.58
CA ARG A 205 17.28 7.76 23.48
C ARG A 205 16.87 8.53 22.24
N THR A 206 17.27 8.04 21.07
CA THR A 206 17.05 8.74 19.81
C THR A 206 16.00 8.03 18.98
N VAL A 207 15.02 8.79 18.48
CA VAL A 207 14.10 8.32 17.46
C VAL A 207 14.50 8.95 16.14
N LYS A 208 14.63 8.14 15.10
CA LYS A 208 15.03 8.52 13.74
C LYS A 208 13.85 8.29 12.80
N VAL A 209 13.37 9.33 12.11
CA VAL A 209 12.36 9.26 11.06
C VAL A 209 13.05 9.50 9.72
N GLU A 210 13.16 8.45 8.92
CA GLU A 210 13.84 8.53 7.62
C GLU A 210 12.97 9.21 6.56
N ARG A 211 11.65 9.08 6.66
CA ARG A 211 10.72 9.65 5.68
C ARG A 211 9.32 9.89 6.26
N VAL A 212 8.66 10.91 5.72
CA VAL A 212 7.23 11.18 5.87
C VAL A 212 6.64 11.37 4.48
N THR A 213 5.74 10.48 4.07
CA THR A 213 5.06 10.57 2.77
C THR A 213 3.76 11.35 2.94
N LYS A 214 3.64 12.53 2.30
CA LYS A 214 2.40 13.32 2.34
C LYS A 214 2.26 14.18 1.09
N PHE A 215 2.08 13.57 -0.07
CA PHE A 215 2.01 14.26 -1.36
C PHE A 215 0.69 14.98 -1.60
N TRP A 216 -0.43 14.46 -1.09
CA TRP A 216 -1.74 14.78 -1.67
C TRP A 216 -2.62 15.62 -0.75
N ALA A 217 -3.18 16.69 -1.31
CA ALA A 217 -4.24 17.44 -0.67
C ALA A 217 -5.57 16.74 -0.92
N VAL A 218 -6.30 16.45 0.16
CA VAL A 218 -7.63 15.84 0.12
C VAL A 218 -8.68 16.74 0.71
N SER A 219 -9.86 16.71 0.10
CA SER A 219 -11.06 17.38 0.61
C SER A 219 -12.25 16.43 0.53
N GLN A 220 -13.43 16.94 0.88
CA GLN A 220 -14.67 16.21 0.74
C GLN A 220 -15.34 16.55 -0.59
N TYR A 221 -15.74 15.52 -1.33
CA TYR A 221 -16.75 15.58 -2.37
C TYR A 221 -18.05 14.96 -1.89
N SER A 222 -18.03 13.68 -1.51
CA SER A 222 -19.17 12.99 -0.88
C SER A 222 -18.90 12.64 0.58
N GLN A 223 -17.66 12.29 0.91
CA GLN A 223 -17.21 11.94 2.25
C GLN A 223 -15.87 12.63 2.56
N PRO A 224 -15.55 12.90 3.83
CA PRO A 224 -14.27 13.49 4.19
C PRO A 224 -13.07 12.70 3.64
N GLY A 225 -12.23 13.37 2.83
CA GLY A 225 -11.00 12.81 2.28
C GLY A 225 -11.18 11.96 1.02
N ASP A 226 -12.35 11.99 0.39
CA ASP A 226 -12.65 11.18 -0.79
C ASP A 226 -12.25 11.83 -2.13
N MET A 227 -11.78 13.08 -2.12
CA MET A 227 -11.34 13.78 -3.32
C MET A 227 -9.92 14.33 -3.18
N VAL A 228 -9.04 13.93 -4.09
CA VAL A 228 -7.74 14.60 -4.28
C VAL A 228 -7.93 15.79 -5.20
N TYR A 229 -7.35 16.93 -4.83
CA TYR A 229 -7.43 18.15 -5.63
C TYR A 229 -6.09 18.84 -5.90
N GLY A 230 -5.01 18.36 -5.30
CA GLY A 230 -3.72 19.03 -5.40
C GLY A 230 -2.60 18.37 -4.61
N LEU A 231 -1.47 19.07 -4.56
CA LEU A 231 -0.35 18.77 -3.67
C LEU A 231 -0.65 19.28 -2.25
N SER A 232 -0.32 18.49 -1.23
CA SER A 232 -0.61 18.82 0.18
C SER A 232 0.11 20.10 0.62
N ASN A 233 1.36 20.25 0.19
CA ASN A 233 2.19 21.42 0.46
C ASN A 233 3.31 21.55 -0.59
N PRO A 234 3.16 22.42 -1.60
CA PRO A 234 4.11 22.55 -2.69
C PRO A 234 5.45 23.16 -2.28
N LYS A 235 5.56 23.73 -1.07
CA LYS A 235 6.85 24.16 -0.50
C LYS A 235 7.75 22.97 -0.20
N TYR A 236 7.16 21.84 0.21
CA TYR A 236 7.88 20.66 0.67
C TYR A 236 7.92 19.53 -0.35
N ILE A 237 6.97 19.55 -1.29
CA ILE A 237 6.92 18.60 -2.39
C ILE A 237 7.62 19.24 -3.58
N THR A 238 8.69 18.60 -4.05
CA THR A 238 9.46 19.02 -5.22
C THR A 238 9.35 17.99 -6.34
N GLN A 239 9.80 18.32 -7.54
CA GLN A 239 9.90 17.31 -8.61
C GLN A 239 10.77 16.12 -8.19
N ASN A 240 11.86 16.38 -7.45
CA ASN A 240 12.74 15.33 -6.92
C ASN A 240 12.01 14.39 -5.95
N SER A 241 11.00 14.88 -5.22
CA SER A 241 10.15 14.05 -4.35
C SER A 241 9.43 12.96 -5.13
N PHE A 242 9.02 13.24 -6.36
CA PHE A 242 8.50 12.23 -7.28
C PHE A 242 9.63 11.39 -7.87
N ASP A 243 10.61 12.04 -8.51
CA ASP A 243 11.61 11.36 -9.34
C ASP A 243 12.41 10.28 -8.59
N LYS A 244 12.82 10.53 -7.34
CA LYS A 244 13.62 9.56 -6.57
C LYS A 244 12.88 8.31 -6.12
N ARG A 245 11.54 8.30 -6.17
CA ARG A 245 10.78 7.11 -5.75
C ARG A 245 10.90 5.98 -6.77
N ALA A 246 11.10 4.75 -6.32
CA ALA A 246 11.04 3.60 -7.22
C ALA A 246 9.63 3.40 -7.79
N THR A 247 8.60 3.63 -6.98
CA THR A 247 7.20 3.51 -7.37
C THR A 247 6.52 4.88 -7.43
N PRO A 248 5.54 5.10 -8.31
CA PRO A 248 4.73 6.30 -8.27
C PRO A 248 4.05 6.50 -6.91
N PRO A 249 3.98 7.74 -6.36
CA PRO A 249 3.22 8.00 -5.16
C PRO A 249 1.74 7.65 -5.37
N LYS A 250 1.21 6.82 -4.48
CA LYS A 250 -0.19 6.36 -4.50
C LYS A 250 -1.09 7.39 -3.84
N MET A 251 -2.27 7.59 -4.41
CA MET A 251 -3.29 8.47 -3.84
C MET A 251 -3.88 7.89 -2.55
N PRO A 252 -4.47 8.71 -1.67
CA PRO A 252 -5.10 8.26 -0.43
C PRO A 252 -6.16 7.18 -0.64
N TRP A 253 -6.27 6.20 0.27
CA TRP A 253 -7.18 5.05 0.15
C TRP A 253 -8.65 5.45 0.04
N LYS A 254 -9.05 6.49 0.78
CA LYS A 254 -10.40 7.05 0.75
C LYS A 254 -10.68 7.83 -0.54
N ALA A 255 -9.66 8.32 -1.24
CA ALA A 255 -9.82 9.20 -2.39
C ALA A 255 -10.33 8.44 -3.63
N LYS A 256 -11.65 8.48 -3.86
CA LYS A 256 -12.31 7.91 -5.06
C LYS A 256 -12.36 8.88 -6.22
N TYR A 257 -12.22 10.17 -5.95
CA TYR A 257 -12.33 11.23 -6.93
C TYR A 257 -11.02 12.00 -7.05
N LEU A 258 -10.70 12.42 -8.27
CA LEU A 258 -9.64 13.37 -8.55
C LEU A 258 -10.21 14.56 -9.30
N ARG A 259 -9.93 15.77 -8.81
CA ARG A 259 -10.23 17.02 -9.50
C ARG A 259 -8.92 17.75 -9.79
N GLY A 260 -8.60 17.92 -11.07
CA GLY A 260 -7.30 18.47 -11.47
C GLY A 260 -7.08 19.94 -11.14
N TYR A 261 -8.16 20.72 -11.03
CA TYR A 261 -8.13 22.16 -10.77
C TYR A 261 -9.16 22.50 -9.70
N TYR A 262 -8.73 23.10 -8.59
CA TYR A 262 -9.62 23.46 -7.47
C TYR A 262 -10.01 24.95 -7.45
N GLY A 263 -9.35 25.79 -8.25
CA GLY A 263 -9.65 27.22 -8.36
C GLY A 263 -10.90 27.56 -9.20
N THR A 264 -11.27 28.84 -9.22
CA THR A 264 -12.35 29.42 -10.04
C THR A 264 -11.86 30.16 -11.29
N GLY A 265 -10.54 30.34 -11.43
CA GLY A 265 -9.89 31.12 -12.49
C GLY A 265 -9.49 30.30 -13.74
N ASN A 266 -8.68 30.92 -14.61
CA ASN A 266 -8.01 30.21 -15.70
C ASN A 266 -6.71 29.61 -15.17
N PRO A 267 -6.51 28.27 -15.21
CA PRO A 267 -5.28 27.64 -14.72
C PRO A 267 -4.02 28.15 -15.45
N ASN A 268 -4.16 28.67 -16.67
CA ASN A 268 -3.04 29.24 -17.44
C ASN A 268 -2.57 30.61 -16.96
N THR A 269 -3.32 31.25 -16.06
CA THR A 269 -3.03 32.61 -15.56
C THR A 269 -3.16 32.76 -14.06
N SER A 270 -3.56 31.70 -13.32
CA SER A 270 -3.71 31.76 -11.86
C SER A 270 -2.41 31.41 -11.14
N SER A 271 -2.15 32.05 -10.00
CA SER A 271 -0.97 31.85 -9.16
C SER A 271 -0.88 30.46 -8.50
N ASP A 272 -1.98 29.70 -8.45
CA ASP A 272 -2.09 28.53 -7.57
C ASP A 272 -1.75 27.18 -8.27
N VAL A 273 -1.19 27.22 -9.49
CA VAL A 273 -0.76 26.02 -10.26
C VAL A 273 0.19 25.12 -9.46
N GLU A 274 0.92 25.69 -8.50
CA GLU A 274 1.78 24.89 -7.63
C GLU A 274 1.01 23.91 -6.72
N TYR A 275 -0.21 24.28 -6.32
CA TYR A 275 -1.10 23.43 -5.52
C TYR A 275 -1.95 22.52 -6.39
N ASP A 276 -2.47 23.01 -7.51
CA ASP A 276 -3.31 22.22 -8.41
C ASP A 276 -2.55 21.01 -8.97
N ILE A 277 -3.29 19.99 -9.42
CA ILE A 277 -2.70 18.88 -10.19
C ILE A 277 -2.46 19.33 -11.63
N ALA A 278 -3.45 19.99 -12.24
CA ALA A 278 -3.39 20.55 -13.59
C ALA A 278 -2.23 21.55 -13.70
N GLY A 279 -1.43 21.44 -14.77
CA GLY A 279 -0.28 22.32 -15.01
C GLY A 279 0.92 22.06 -14.09
N ASN A 280 0.82 21.12 -13.14
CA ASN A 280 1.85 20.94 -12.14
C ASN A 280 3.08 20.23 -12.71
N LYS A 281 4.18 20.98 -12.83
CA LYS A 281 5.45 20.49 -13.39
C LYS A 281 6.25 19.61 -12.43
N LYS A 282 5.88 19.58 -11.15
CA LYS A 282 6.55 18.75 -10.13
C LYS A 282 6.10 17.28 -10.23
N ILE A 283 4.88 17.03 -10.72
CA ILE A 283 4.33 15.67 -10.83
C ILE A 283 4.94 14.95 -12.03
N THR A 284 5.81 13.97 -11.77
CA THR A 284 6.42 13.15 -12.84
C THR A 284 5.83 11.77 -12.95
N LYS A 285 5.20 11.27 -11.88
CA LYS A 285 4.54 9.97 -11.85
C LYS A 285 3.45 9.91 -10.78
N VAL A 286 2.42 9.10 -11.00
CA VAL A 286 1.29 8.95 -10.05
C VAL A 286 0.69 7.54 -10.07
N ASP A 287 0.26 7.05 -8.91
CA ASP A 287 -0.57 5.85 -8.76
C ASP A 287 -2.00 6.23 -8.33
N LEU A 288 -2.94 6.05 -9.26
CA LEU A 288 -4.37 6.33 -9.18
C LEU A 288 -5.20 5.09 -8.79
N ASN A 289 -4.60 3.99 -8.32
CA ASN A 289 -5.34 2.76 -8.04
C ASN A 289 -6.40 2.90 -6.92
N ASN A 290 -6.36 3.96 -6.12
CA ASN A 290 -7.42 4.26 -5.16
C ASN A 290 -8.54 5.13 -5.77
N VAL A 291 -8.26 5.82 -6.88
CA VAL A 291 -9.15 6.75 -7.60
C VAL A 291 -9.98 5.99 -8.64
N GLU A 292 -11.27 6.27 -8.68
CA GLU A 292 -12.22 5.68 -9.63
C GLU A 292 -12.68 6.67 -10.70
N VAL A 293 -12.69 7.97 -10.38
CA VAL A 293 -13.22 9.02 -11.26
C VAL A 293 -12.27 10.22 -11.33
N ILE A 294 -11.85 10.59 -12.55
CA ILE A 294 -11.29 11.92 -12.81
C ILE A 294 -12.45 12.85 -13.20
N MET A 295 -12.75 13.78 -12.31
CA MET A 295 -13.91 14.66 -12.41
C MET A 295 -13.69 15.79 -13.42
N GLN A 296 -14.77 16.22 -14.05
CA GLN A 296 -14.80 17.51 -14.75
C GLN A 296 -14.95 18.67 -13.76
N ASN A 297 -14.41 19.83 -14.14
CA ASN A 297 -14.70 21.08 -13.46
C ASN A 297 -15.65 21.91 -14.32
N TYR A 298 -16.70 22.45 -13.71
CA TYR A 298 -17.60 23.39 -14.34
C TYR A 298 -17.25 24.80 -13.83
N SER A 299 -16.71 25.64 -14.70
CA SER A 299 -16.50 27.05 -14.38
C SER A 299 -17.59 27.89 -15.07
N TRP A 300 -18.15 28.81 -14.30
CA TRP A 300 -19.12 29.79 -14.78
C TRP A 300 -18.36 31.03 -15.26
N SER A 301 -18.48 31.40 -16.53
CA SER A 301 -17.96 32.69 -16.97
C SER A 301 -18.93 33.80 -16.59
N SER A 302 -18.39 35.01 -16.42
CA SER A 302 -19.14 36.22 -16.06
C SER A 302 -20.19 36.63 -17.09
N ASP A 303 -20.12 36.11 -18.31
CA ASP A 303 -21.09 36.30 -19.40
C ASP A 303 -22.24 35.25 -19.39
N GLY A 304 -22.29 34.36 -18.39
CA GLY A 304 -23.29 33.30 -18.28
C GLY A 304 -22.99 32.03 -19.08
N GLY A 305 -21.85 31.96 -19.76
CA GLY A 305 -21.36 30.75 -20.41
C GLY A 305 -20.90 29.68 -19.40
N ARG A 306 -21.18 28.41 -19.70
CA ARG A 306 -20.52 27.28 -19.02
C ARG A 306 -19.32 26.84 -19.85
N TYR A 307 -18.11 26.99 -19.31
CA TYR A 307 -16.94 26.31 -19.88
C TYR A 307 -16.65 25.05 -19.04
N SER A 308 -16.59 23.89 -19.70
CA SER A 308 -16.05 22.68 -19.10
C SER A 308 -14.52 22.83 -19.09
N ARG A 309 -13.95 22.96 -17.88
CA ARG A 309 -12.50 23.06 -17.65
C ARG A 309 -12.05 21.88 -16.80
N GLY A 310 -12.39 20.68 -17.23
CA GLY A 310 -11.79 19.49 -16.64
C GLY A 310 -10.33 19.42 -17.10
N TYR A 311 -9.39 19.35 -16.17
CA TYR A 311 -7.95 19.30 -16.47
C TYR A 311 -7.23 18.30 -15.55
N GLY A 312 -7.71 17.06 -15.44
CA GLY A 312 -7.19 16.03 -14.51
C GLY A 312 -5.68 16.14 -14.21
N PHE A 313 -4.86 15.86 -15.22
CA PHE A 313 -3.40 16.04 -15.31
C PHE A 313 -3.01 16.82 -16.57
N TRP A 314 -3.91 17.67 -17.05
CA TRP A 314 -3.63 18.47 -18.25
C TRP A 314 -2.43 19.38 -18.01
N ASP A 315 -1.53 19.46 -18.98
CA ASP A 315 -0.32 20.29 -18.93
C ASP A 315 0.65 19.96 -17.77
N CYS A 316 0.51 18.76 -17.18
CA CYS A 316 1.57 18.15 -16.38
C CYS A 316 2.73 17.73 -17.30
N THR A 317 3.48 18.70 -17.81
CA THR A 317 4.51 18.54 -18.85
C THR A 317 5.70 17.65 -18.47
N ASN A 318 5.78 17.20 -17.22
CA ASN A 318 6.77 16.23 -16.75
C ASN A 318 6.18 14.85 -16.38
N LEU A 319 4.85 14.68 -16.43
CA LEU A 319 4.18 13.42 -16.12
C LEU A 319 4.49 12.37 -17.19
N LYS A 320 5.24 11.34 -16.81
CA LYS A 320 5.73 10.26 -17.68
C LYS A 320 5.19 8.88 -17.32
N GLU A 321 4.60 8.72 -16.13
CA GLU A 321 4.12 7.42 -15.65
C GLU A 321 2.81 7.56 -14.84
N VAL A 322 1.80 6.78 -15.21
CA VAL A 322 0.50 6.72 -14.52
C VAL A 322 0.14 5.26 -14.31
N ILE A 323 -0.17 4.88 -13.07
CA ILE A 323 -0.78 3.58 -12.75
C ILE A 323 -2.26 3.82 -12.45
N ALA A 324 -3.18 3.26 -13.26
CA ALA A 324 -4.61 3.57 -13.15
C ALA A 324 -5.50 2.32 -13.38
N LYS A 325 -5.24 1.24 -12.63
CA LYS A 325 -5.94 -0.04 -12.83
C LYS A 325 -7.42 0.01 -12.47
N ASN A 326 -7.78 0.88 -11.53
CA ASN A 326 -9.14 1.00 -11.00
C ASN A 326 -9.89 2.24 -11.51
N LEU A 327 -9.30 3.00 -12.44
CA LEU A 327 -9.96 4.19 -12.98
C LEU A 327 -11.12 3.77 -13.90
N LYS A 328 -12.35 4.05 -13.46
CA LYS A 328 -13.59 3.64 -14.13
C LYS A 328 -14.13 4.72 -15.06
N ARG A 329 -13.97 5.99 -14.69
CA ARG A 329 -14.57 7.11 -15.42
C ARG A 329 -13.63 8.30 -15.52
N ILE A 330 -13.58 8.89 -16.70
CA ILE A 330 -13.01 10.22 -16.93
C ILE A 330 -14.15 11.10 -17.42
N GLU A 331 -14.42 12.18 -16.71
CA GLU A 331 -15.39 13.22 -17.11
C GLU A 331 -14.66 14.44 -17.69
N SER A 332 -13.40 14.57 -17.30
CA SER A 332 -12.51 15.69 -17.58
C SER A 332 -12.00 15.64 -19.02
N VAL A 333 -12.32 16.64 -19.85
CA VAL A 333 -11.73 16.80 -21.19
C VAL A 333 -10.23 16.97 -21.05
N SER A 334 -9.40 16.44 -21.96
CA SER A 334 -7.95 16.60 -21.88
C SER A 334 -7.30 16.17 -20.56
N ALA A 335 -7.91 15.23 -19.83
CA ALA A 335 -7.43 14.77 -18.52
C ALA A 335 -5.95 14.35 -18.50
N PHE A 336 -5.41 13.88 -19.61
CA PHE A 336 -4.01 13.51 -19.78
C PHE A 336 -3.40 14.22 -20.99
N GLY A 337 -3.87 15.43 -21.31
CA GLY A 337 -3.34 16.22 -22.42
C GLY A 337 -2.03 16.93 -22.06
N ASN A 338 -1.16 17.15 -23.05
CA ASN A 338 0.14 17.82 -22.91
C ASN A 338 1.05 17.20 -21.83
N THR A 339 1.02 15.88 -21.68
CA THR A 339 1.91 15.13 -20.76
C THR A 339 3.12 14.55 -21.50
N LYS A 340 4.02 13.86 -20.79
CA LYS A 340 5.10 13.04 -21.36
C LYS A 340 4.78 11.54 -21.32
N LEU A 341 3.51 11.16 -21.18
CA LEU A 341 3.10 9.76 -21.18
C LEU A 341 3.41 9.13 -22.55
N THR A 342 4.16 8.03 -22.53
CA THR A 342 4.48 7.24 -23.74
C THR A 342 3.65 5.97 -23.83
N LYS A 343 3.17 5.46 -22.69
CA LYS A 343 2.31 4.29 -22.56
C LYS A 343 1.27 4.54 -21.48
N LEU A 344 0.06 4.03 -21.68
CA LEU A 344 -1.01 4.11 -20.69
C LEU A 344 -1.92 2.89 -20.77
N GLU A 345 -2.24 2.32 -19.61
CA GLU A 345 -3.17 1.20 -19.47
C GLU A 345 -4.33 1.60 -18.56
N LEU A 346 -5.55 1.45 -19.08
CA LEU A 346 -6.80 1.77 -18.39
C LEU A 346 -7.75 0.54 -18.41
N PRO A 347 -7.47 -0.51 -17.62
CA PRO A 347 -8.18 -1.79 -17.72
C PRO A 347 -9.62 -1.76 -17.18
N ALA A 348 -9.98 -0.77 -16.35
CA ALA A 348 -11.32 -0.64 -15.76
C ALA A 348 -12.19 0.44 -16.41
N ILE A 349 -11.64 1.22 -17.36
CA ILE A 349 -12.28 2.41 -17.90
C ILE A 349 -13.56 2.07 -18.69
N VAL A 350 -14.58 2.91 -18.52
CA VAL A 350 -15.88 2.77 -19.19
C VAL A 350 -16.03 3.75 -20.35
N ASN A 351 -15.52 4.98 -20.21
CA ASN A 351 -15.65 6.01 -21.23
C ASN A 351 -14.38 6.87 -21.34
N ILE A 352 -14.09 7.33 -22.57
CA ILE A 352 -13.03 8.31 -22.84
C ILE A 352 -13.65 9.57 -23.45
N PRO A 353 -13.59 10.72 -22.77
CA PRO A 353 -14.03 12.01 -23.31
C PRO A 353 -13.20 12.51 -24.49
N GLN A 354 -13.73 13.52 -25.18
CA GLN A 354 -13.03 14.25 -26.24
C GLN A 354 -11.66 14.73 -25.77
N SER A 355 -10.66 14.65 -26.65
CA SER A 355 -9.32 15.19 -26.46
C SER A 355 -8.57 14.72 -25.21
N THR A 356 -8.99 13.61 -24.57
CA THR A 356 -8.45 13.14 -23.28
C THR A 356 -6.91 13.09 -23.27
N PHE A 357 -6.30 12.72 -24.39
CA PHE A 357 -4.85 12.55 -24.55
C PHE A 357 -4.20 13.58 -25.48
N TYR A 358 -4.87 14.70 -25.77
CA TYR A 358 -4.42 15.67 -26.75
C TYR A 358 -3.00 16.17 -26.47
N GLY A 359 -2.11 16.10 -27.47
CA GLY A 359 -0.72 16.56 -27.36
C GLY A 359 0.20 15.64 -26.57
N SER A 360 -0.29 14.52 -26.02
CA SER A 360 0.55 13.54 -25.33
C SER A 360 1.21 12.56 -26.32
N PRO A 361 2.50 12.23 -26.16
CA PRO A 361 3.25 11.37 -27.08
C PRO A 361 3.00 9.88 -26.83
N ILE A 362 1.76 9.49 -26.53
CA ILE A 362 1.40 8.11 -26.21
C ILE A 362 1.55 7.27 -27.48
N THR A 363 2.43 6.28 -27.40
CA THR A 363 2.69 5.29 -28.47
C THR A 363 1.84 4.04 -28.31
N VAL A 364 1.52 3.67 -27.07
CA VAL A 364 0.70 2.48 -26.75
C VAL A 364 -0.41 2.88 -25.77
N LEU A 365 -1.65 2.70 -26.18
CA LEU A 365 -2.83 2.89 -25.34
C LEU A 365 -3.60 1.57 -25.23
N SER A 366 -3.79 1.08 -24.00
CA SER A 366 -4.59 -0.11 -23.71
C SER A 366 -5.86 0.26 -22.94
N LEU A 367 -7.01 -0.08 -23.50
CA LEU A 367 -8.33 0.13 -22.89
C LEU A 367 -8.98 -1.22 -22.57
N GLY A 368 -9.55 -1.32 -21.37
CA GLY A 368 -10.08 -2.57 -20.83
C GLY A 368 -11.38 -3.06 -21.43
N LYS A 369 -11.80 -4.26 -21.00
CA LYS A 369 -13.03 -4.94 -21.46
C LYS A 369 -14.32 -4.21 -21.11
N ASN A 370 -14.27 -3.29 -20.14
CA ASN A 370 -15.42 -2.53 -19.67
C ASN A 370 -15.69 -1.27 -20.49
N LEU A 371 -14.86 -0.97 -21.51
CA LEU A 371 -15.04 0.21 -22.34
C LEU A 371 -16.37 0.14 -23.10
N VAL A 372 -17.18 1.18 -22.92
CA VAL A 372 -18.50 1.37 -23.54
C VAL A 372 -18.47 2.53 -24.54
N SER A 373 -17.67 3.57 -24.33
CA SER A 373 -17.67 4.71 -25.26
C SER A 373 -16.33 5.41 -25.45
N LEU A 374 -16.13 5.89 -26.69
CA LEU A 374 -15.11 6.84 -27.07
C LEU A 374 -15.84 8.05 -27.66
N SER A 375 -15.78 9.21 -27.01
CA SER A 375 -16.39 10.42 -27.54
C SER A 375 -15.77 10.82 -28.89
N PRO A 376 -16.48 11.60 -29.73
CA PRO A 376 -15.88 12.25 -30.88
C PRO A 376 -14.57 12.96 -30.51
N GLY A 377 -13.51 12.69 -31.28
CA GLY A 377 -12.16 13.20 -31.05
C GLY A 377 -11.49 12.75 -29.75
N ALA A 378 -11.93 11.66 -29.11
CA ALA A 378 -11.33 11.16 -27.88
C ALA A 378 -9.80 10.92 -27.98
N LEU A 379 -9.33 10.49 -29.14
CA LEU A 379 -7.92 10.20 -29.42
C LEU A 379 -7.26 11.25 -30.34
N ASP A 380 -7.91 12.39 -30.57
CA ASP A 380 -7.33 13.45 -31.40
C ASP A 380 -6.08 14.07 -30.77
N GLY A 381 -5.12 14.42 -31.63
CA GLY A 381 -3.84 14.97 -31.22
C GLY A 381 -2.82 13.94 -30.71
N MET A 382 -3.15 12.64 -30.70
CA MET A 382 -2.21 11.55 -30.41
C MET A 382 -1.34 11.20 -31.63
N ASN A 383 -0.51 12.14 -32.07
CA ASN A 383 0.27 11.99 -33.32
C ASN A 383 1.33 10.87 -33.28
N GLY A 384 1.67 10.38 -32.09
CA GLY A 384 2.66 9.31 -31.88
C GLY A 384 2.08 7.90 -31.72
N LEU A 385 0.76 7.72 -31.83
CA LEU A 385 0.10 6.44 -31.58
C LEU A 385 0.59 5.36 -32.56
N GLN A 386 1.12 4.26 -32.02
CA GLN A 386 1.56 3.09 -32.78
C GLN A 386 0.63 1.89 -32.55
N GLU A 387 0.06 1.79 -31.36
CA GLU A 387 -0.79 0.67 -30.97
C GLU A 387 -1.95 1.13 -30.09
N LEU A 388 -3.17 0.85 -30.54
CA LEU A 388 -4.37 0.89 -29.71
C LEU A 388 -4.81 -0.54 -29.42
N ARG A 389 -4.88 -0.91 -28.14
CA ARG A 389 -5.42 -2.19 -27.70
C ARG A 389 -6.78 -1.98 -27.05
N LEU A 390 -7.80 -2.64 -27.58
CA LEU A 390 -9.13 -2.70 -27.00
C LEU A 390 -9.36 -4.12 -26.49
N ALA A 391 -9.48 -4.32 -25.18
CA ALA A 391 -9.78 -5.63 -24.59
C ALA A 391 -11.28 -5.97 -24.59
N VAL A 392 -12.08 -5.25 -25.38
CA VAL A 392 -13.53 -5.40 -25.49
C VAL A 392 -13.84 -6.68 -26.27
N VAL A 393 -14.56 -7.61 -25.63
CA VAL A 393 -14.90 -8.91 -26.20
C VAL A 393 -16.18 -8.89 -27.02
N ASN A 394 -17.13 -7.99 -26.68
CA ASN A 394 -18.36 -7.78 -27.43
C ASN A 394 -18.31 -6.37 -28.07
N PRO A 395 -17.97 -6.23 -29.36
CA PRO A 395 -17.91 -4.93 -30.01
C PRO A 395 -19.25 -4.19 -30.00
N SER A 396 -20.40 -4.89 -29.91
CA SER A 396 -21.70 -4.23 -29.89
C SER A 396 -21.92 -3.31 -28.68
N GLN A 397 -21.13 -3.44 -27.62
CA GLN A 397 -21.21 -2.55 -26.45
C GLN A 397 -20.61 -1.16 -26.70
N LEU A 398 -19.81 -1.00 -27.77
CA LEU A 398 -19.15 0.25 -28.09
C LEU A 398 -20.15 1.23 -28.73
N THR A 399 -20.44 2.29 -28.00
CA THR A 399 -21.22 3.45 -28.41
C THR A 399 -20.29 4.59 -28.82
N TYR A 400 -20.77 5.48 -29.71
CA TYR A 400 -19.96 6.57 -30.31
C TYR A 400 -18.70 6.09 -31.07
N PHE A 401 -18.66 4.81 -31.42
CA PHE A 401 -17.55 4.19 -32.15
C PHE A 401 -17.75 4.35 -33.65
N TYR A 402 -17.46 5.55 -34.16
CA TYR A 402 -17.66 5.92 -35.56
C TYR A 402 -16.35 6.05 -36.34
N GLU A 403 -16.45 5.97 -37.67
CA GLU A 403 -15.33 6.14 -38.61
C GLU A 403 -14.64 7.50 -38.42
N ALA A 404 -13.32 7.50 -38.62
CA ALA A 404 -12.52 8.70 -38.49
C ALA A 404 -12.99 9.80 -39.46
N GLY A 405 -13.17 11.02 -38.95
CA GLY A 405 -13.64 12.15 -39.75
C GLY A 405 -15.10 12.07 -40.21
N SER A 406 -15.90 11.11 -39.71
CA SER A 406 -17.32 11.04 -40.02
C SER A 406 -18.10 12.25 -39.50
N THR A 407 -19.23 12.58 -40.15
CA THR A 407 -20.14 13.68 -39.74
C THR A 407 -20.75 13.47 -38.36
N ASN A 408 -20.82 12.22 -37.88
CA ASN A 408 -21.26 11.85 -36.53
C ASN A 408 -20.15 12.01 -35.48
N GLY A 409 -18.93 12.39 -35.90
CA GLY A 409 -17.77 12.59 -35.04
C GLY A 409 -17.08 11.27 -34.65
N GLY A 410 -16.12 10.82 -35.44
CA GLY A 410 -15.26 9.69 -35.08
C GLY A 410 -14.40 9.98 -33.85
N PHE A 411 -13.99 8.94 -33.10
CA PHE A 411 -13.06 9.10 -31.98
C PHE A 411 -11.64 9.54 -32.42
N LEU A 412 -11.39 9.44 -33.74
CA LEU A 412 -10.29 10.08 -34.46
C LEU A 412 -10.87 11.01 -35.55
N SER A 413 -10.21 12.13 -35.78
CA SER A 413 -10.52 13.07 -36.86
C SER A 413 -10.00 12.62 -38.22
N SER A 414 -8.96 11.79 -38.25
CA SER A 414 -8.35 11.27 -39.47
C SER A 414 -7.74 9.88 -39.29
N PRO A 415 -7.53 9.11 -40.37
CA PRO A 415 -6.85 7.82 -40.30
C PRO A 415 -5.43 7.90 -39.73
N THR A 416 -5.02 6.84 -39.03
CA THR A 416 -3.72 6.69 -38.36
C THR A 416 -2.90 5.53 -38.94
N SER A 417 -1.58 5.57 -38.79
CA SER A 417 -0.68 4.44 -39.07
C SER A 417 -0.65 3.40 -37.95
N ALA A 418 -1.31 3.66 -36.82
CA ALA A 418 -1.37 2.74 -35.70
C ALA A 418 -2.01 1.39 -36.08
N ARG A 419 -1.64 0.36 -35.33
CA ARG A 419 -2.32 -0.94 -35.31
C ARG A 419 -3.46 -0.91 -34.30
N LEU A 420 -4.57 -1.56 -34.63
CA LEU A 420 -5.63 -1.86 -33.68
C LEU A 420 -5.54 -3.33 -33.27
N LEU A 421 -5.39 -3.59 -31.97
CA LEU A 421 -5.44 -4.92 -31.39
C LEU A 421 -6.77 -5.14 -30.67
N VAL A 422 -7.46 -6.21 -31.01
CA VAL A 422 -8.71 -6.67 -30.36
C VAL A 422 -8.57 -8.13 -29.93
N PRO A 423 -9.41 -8.68 -29.03
CA PRO A 423 -9.30 -10.08 -28.64
C PRO A 423 -9.45 -10.99 -29.87
N SER A 424 -8.58 -11.98 -30.03
CA SER A 424 -8.59 -12.87 -31.20
C SER A 424 -9.96 -13.51 -31.47
N ALA A 425 -10.71 -13.85 -30.41
CA ALA A 425 -12.06 -14.40 -30.51
C ALA A 425 -13.12 -13.41 -31.04
N ALA A 426 -12.88 -12.09 -30.92
CA ALA A 426 -13.82 -11.04 -31.34
C ALA A 426 -13.46 -10.41 -32.69
N LEU A 427 -12.27 -10.71 -33.26
CA LEU A 427 -11.74 -10.07 -34.46
C LEU A 427 -12.70 -10.14 -35.65
N ALA A 428 -13.33 -11.30 -35.88
CA ALA A 428 -14.29 -11.47 -36.96
C ALA A 428 -15.51 -10.56 -36.81
N GLU A 429 -16.04 -10.41 -35.59
CA GLU A 429 -17.18 -9.52 -35.33
C GLU A 429 -16.78 -8.04 -35.48
N TYR A 430 -15.59 -7.65 -35.02
CA TYR A 430 -15.06 -6.30 -35.24
C TYR A 430 -15.00 -5.95 -36.72
N ASN A 431 -14.44 -6.84 -37.55
CA ASN A 431 -14.34 -6.62 -39.00
C ASN A 431 -15.70 -6.56 -39.68
N SER A 432 -16.66 -7.39 -39.24
CA SER A 432 -18.01 -7.39 -39.80
C SER A 432 -18.83 -6.17 -39.38
N ARG A 433 -18.73 -5.74 -38.12
CA ARG A 433 -19.52 -4.63 -37.55
C ARG A 433 -18.96 -3.27 -37.92
N TYR A 434 -17.64 -3.15 -38.00
CA TYR A 434 -16.94 -1.90 -38.25
C TYR A 434 -15.99 -2.06 -39.46
N PRO A 435 -16.53 -2.25 -40.68
CA PRO A 435 -15.71 -2.49 -41.88
C PRO A 435 -14.78 -1.32 -42.24
N TRP A 436 -15.05 -0.14 -41.70
CA TRP A 436 -14.22 1.06 -41.84
C TRP A 436 -12.93 1.02 -41.00
N LEU A 437 -12.77 0.07 -40.05
CA LEU A 437 -11.58 0.03 -39.18
C LEU A 437 -10.28 -0.09 -39.97
N ASN A 438 -10.25 -0.88 -41.06
CA ASN A 438 -9.07 -1.00 -41.93
C ASN A 438 -8.73 0.29 -42.69
N LYS A 439 -9.70 1.19 -42.90
CA LYS A 439 -9.45 2.53 -43.45
C LYS A 439 -8.89 3.49 -42.41
N THR A 440 -9.34 3.33 -41.17
CA THR A 440 -8.92 4.17 -40.03
C THR A 440 -7.54 3.77 -39.49
N PHE A 441 -7.26 2.46 -39.35
CA PHE A 441 -6.00 1.91 -38.84
C PHE A 441 -5.18 1.30 -39.97
N LYS A 442 -4.32 2.11 -40.59
CA LYS A 442 -3.47 1.69 -41.72
C LYS A 442 -2.38 0.68 -41.32
N GLY A 443 -2.06 0.60 -40.02
CA GLY A 443 -1.19 -0.45 -39.48
C GLY A 443 -1.86 -1.83 -39.43
N GLY A 444 -3.17 -1.90 -39.67
CA GLY A 444 -3.96 -3.13 -39.66
C GLY A 444 -4.75 -3.34 -38.37
N VAL A 445 -5.76 -4.20 -38.46
CA VAL A 445 -6.59 -4.68 -37.36
C VAL A 445 -6.29 -6.15 -37.13
N GLN A 446 -5.85 -6.52 -35.93
CA GLN A 446 -5.42 -7.89 -35.64
C GLN A 446 -5.86 -8.37 -34.25
N GLY A 447 -5.91 -9.70 -34.11
CA GLY A 447 -6.13 -10.37 -32.84
C GLY A 447 -4.88 -10.33 -31.97
N PHE A 448 -5.05 -10.22 -30.65
CA PHE A 448 -4.01 -10.49 -29.66
C PHE A 448 -4.39 -11.67 -28.76
#